data_AF-A0A0F9F0C9-F1
#
_entry.id   AF-A0A0F9F0C9-F1
#
_cell.length_a   1.000
_cell.length_b   1.000
_cell.length_c   1.000
_cell.angle_alpha   90.00
_cell.angle_beta   90.00
_cell.angle_gamma   90.00
#
_symmetry.space_group_name_H-M   'P 1'
#
loop_
_entity.id
_entity.type
_entity.pdbx_description
1 polymer ?
#
loop_
_entity_poly.entity_id
_entity_poly.type
_entity_poly.pdbx_seq_one_letter_code
_entity_poly.pdbx_strand_id
1 'polypeptide(L)'
;MRLNLKKQGKHKWTKEGWIGTDLDGTLAEYHGWDDGKIGKAIPKMLERVKKWIADGQEVRIVTARVSAGTSKDIKAIADWLEENDIGGLDITNEKDHEMTNFGMTGVFKSFLIPVKE
;
A
#
# COMPACT_ATOMS: atom_id res chain seq x y z
N MET A 1 26.11 3.50 -11.94
CA MET A 1 26.01 4.21 -10.65
C MET A 1 25.26 3.30 -9.68
N ARG A 2 25.97 2.64 -8.76
CA ARG A 2 25.36 1.74 -7.76
C ARG A 2 24.77 2.59 -6.64
N LEU A 3 23.46 2.61 -6.48
CA LEU A 3 22.83 3.25 -5.33
C LEU A 3 22.93 2.29 -4.13
N ASN A 4 23.83 2.62 -3.21
CA ASN A 4 23.91 2.01 -1.88
C ASN A 4 22.83 2.65 -0.99
N LEU A 5 21.67 2.01 -0.87
CA LEU A 5 20.67 2.37 0.13
C LEU A 5 20.98 1.63 1.42
N LYS A 6 21.93 2.15 2.21
CA LYS A 6 22.12 1.70 3.59
C LYS A 6 20.98 2.24 4.46
N LYS A 7 20.20 1.33 5.03
CA LYS A 7 19.45 1.44 6.30
C LYS A 7 18.85 2.83 6.56
N GLN A 8 17.70 3.14 5.95
CA GLN A 8 16.93 4.32 6.36
C GLN A 8 16.15 3.97 7.62
N GLY A 9 16.48 4.65 8.73
CA GLY A 9 15.67 4.64 9.94
C GLY A 9 14.26 5.14 9.64
N LYS A 10 13.29 4.60 10.39
CA LYS A 10 11.85 4.92 10.37
C LYS A 10 11.57 6.30 9.77
N HIS A 11 10.93 6.33 8.60
CA HIS A 11 10.67 7.56 7.87
C HIS A 11 10.06 8.63 8.78
N LYS A 12 10.69 9.82 8.80
CA LYS A 12 10.12 11.00 9.45
C LYS A 12 9.13 11.63 8.47
N TRP A 13 7.86 11.31 8.65
CA TRP A 13 6.77 11.83 7.81
C TRP A 13 6.56 13.33 8.02
N THR A 14 6.22 14.04 6.95
CA THR A 14 6.23 15.51 6.91
C THR A 14 4.84 16.15 6.83
N LYS A 15 3.78 15.35 6.67
CA LYS A 15 2.38 15.80 6.58
C LYS A 15 1.53 15.21 7.71
N GLU A 16 0.43 15.88 8.05
CA GLU A 16 -0.55 15.39 9.02
C GLU A 16 -1.35 14.21 8.43
N GLY A 17 -1.43 13.10 9.18
CA GLY A 17 -2.15 11.88 8.81
C GLY A 17 -1.40 10.93 7.86
N TRP A 18 -2.05 9.83 7.49
CA TRP A 18 -1.46 8.75 6.68
C TRP A 18 -2.33 8.33 5.48
N ILE A 19 -1.69 7.74 4.48
CA ILE A 19 -2.33 7.21 3.28
C ILE A 19 -2.41 5.69 3.38
N GLY A 20 -3.62 5.15 3.32
CA GLY A 20 -3.83 3.71 3.20
C GLY A 20 -3.81 3.25 1.76
N THR A 21 -3.20 2.11 1.46
CA THR A 21 -3.38 1.41 0.18
C THR A 21 -3.75 -0.04 0.42
N ASP A 22 -4.73 -0.52 -0.34
CA ASP A 22 -5.05 -1.95 -0.37
C ASP A 22 -3.95 -2.75 -1.10
N LEU A 23 -3.89 -4.06 -0.81
CA LEU A 23 -2.94 -4.98 -1.42
C LEU A 23 -3.56 -5.71 -2.62
N ASP A 24 -4.49 -6.62 -2.37
CA ASP A 24 -5.00 -7.57 -3.37
C ASP A 24 -5.92 -6.92 -4.39
N GLY A 25 -5.51 -6.93 -5.66
CA GLY A 25 -6.24 -6.29 -6.74
C GLY A 25 -6.02 -4.77 -6.79
N THR A 26 -5.20 -4.22 -5.89
CA THR A 26 -4.88 -2.78 -5.83
C THR A 26 -3.40 -2.52 -6.04
N LEU A 27 -2.54 -2.98 -5.13
CA LEU A 27 -1.08 -2.85 -5.24
C LEU A 27 -0.44 -4.09 -5.86
N ALA A 28 -1.03 -5.26 -5.66
CA ALA A 28 -0.64 -6.54 -6.24
C ALA A 28 -1.78 -7.11 -7.10
N GLU A 29 -1.44 -7.81 -8.17
CA GLU A 29 -2.41 -8.60 -8.94
C GLU A 29 -3.06 -9.66 -8.04
N TYR A 30 -4.36 -9.88 -8.23
CA TYR A 30 -5.11 -10.90 -7.51
C TYR A 30 -5.75 -11.87 -8.51
N HIS A 31 -5.32 -13.13 -8.46
CA HIS A 31 -5.76 -14.21 -9.35
C HIS A 31 -6.53 -15.31 -8.59
N GLY A 32 -7.03 -14.98 -7.40
CA GLY A 32 -7.62 -15.94 -6.45
C GLY A 32 -6.67 -16.31 -5.32
N TRP A 33 -7.20 -17.00 -4.31
CA TRP A 33 -6.43 -17.44 -3.15
C TRP A 33 -5.53 -18.63 -3.50
N ASP A 34 -4.21 -18.40 -3.51
CA ASP A 34 -3.17 -19.42 -3.79
C ASP A 34 -2.24 -19.57 -2.56
N ASP A 35 -2.78 -20.12 -1.47
CA ASP A 35 -2.06 -20.39 -0.20
C ASP A 35 -1.26 -19.17 0.34
N GLY A 36 -1.85 -17.98 0.24
CA GLY A 36 -1.25 -16.75 0.73
C GLY A 36 -0.16 -16.15 -0.17
N LYS A 37 0.08 -16.68 -1.39
CA LYS A 37 0.95 -16.00 -2.36
C LYS A 37 0.39 -14.62 -2.73
N ILE A 38 1.28 -13.67 -2.95
CA ILE A 38 0.94 -12.31 -3.40
C ILE A 38 1.34 -12.20 -4.87
N GLY A 39 0.46 -11.66 -5.70
CA GLY A 39 0.71 -11.50 -7.14
C GLY A 39 1.79 -10.47 -7.45
N LYS A 40 2.06 -10.26 -8.75
CA LYS A 40 3.00 -9.23 -9.20
C LYS A 40 2.49 -7.84 -8.83
N ALA A 41 3.38 -6.90 -8.61
CA ALA A 41 2.98 -5.52 -8.38
C ALA A 41 2.26 -4.94 -9.60
N ILE A 42 1.18 -4.20 -9.34
CA ILE A 42 0.49 -3.40 -10.36
C ILE A 42 1.33 -2.13 -10.58
N PRO A 43 2.01 -1.97 -11.74
CA PRO A 43 3.09 -0.97 -11.88
C PRO A 43 2.63 0.46 -11.57
N LYS A 44 1.46 0.84 -12.07
CA LYS A 44 0.89 2.18 -11.85
C LYS A 44 0.64 2.50 -10.38
N MET A 45 0.20 1.51 -9.60
CA MET A 45 -0.04 1.71 -8.18
C MET A 45 1.27 1.71 -7.39
N LEU A 46 2.21 0.83 -7.74
CA LEU A 46 3.55 0.80 -7.13
C LEU A 46 4.29 2.12 -7.33
N GLU A 47 4.28 2.68 -8.54
CA GLU A 47 4.87 4.00 -8.83
C GLU A 47 4.24 5.11 -7.99
N ARG A 48 2.92 5.06 -7.80
CA ARG A 48 2.19 6.02 -6.97
C ARG A 48 2.59 5.93 -5.50
N VAL A 49 2.72 4.72 -4.96
CA VAL A 49 3.20 4.50 -3.59
C VAL A 49 4.62 5.02 -3.41
N LYS A 50 5.53 4.67 -4.34
CA LYS A 50 6.91 5.17 -4.35
C LYS A 50 6.96 6.70 -4.37
N LYS A 51 6.07 7.35 -5.13
CA LYS A 51 5.96 8.80 -5.14
C LYS A 51 5.51 9.37 -3.78
N TRP A 52 4.51 8.79 -3.12
CA TRP A 52 4.08 9.25 -1.80
C TRP A 52 5.19 9.16 -0.76
N ILE A 53 5.94 8.06 -0.77
CA ILE A 53 7.10 7.86 0.09
C ILE A 53 8.17 8.93 -0.19
N ALA A 54 8.50 9.16 -1.48
CA ALA A 54 9.47 10.19 -1.88
C ALA A 54 9.03 11.61 -1.51
N ASP A 55 7.73 11.88 -1.53
CA ASP A 55 7.12 13.15 -1.12
C ASP A 55 7.00 13.27 0.43
N GLY A 56 7.54 12.32 1.20
CA GLY A 56 7.58 12.33 2.66
C GLY A 56 6.23 12.09 3.33
N GLN A 57 5.32 11.36 2.67
CA GLN A 57 3.97 11.04 3.16
C GLN A 57 3.95 9.66 3.80
N GLU A 58 3.32 9.54 4.97
CA GLU A 58 3.13 8.24 5.61
C GLU A 58 2.23 7.35 4.76
N VAL A 59 2.69 6.14 4.46
CA VAL A 59 1.91 5.14 3.73
C VAL A 59 1.83 3.87 4.56
N ARG A 60 0.62 3.31 4.68
CA ARG A 60 0.37 2.01 5.32
C ARG A 60 -0.38 1.08 4.37
N ILE A 61 -0.08 -0.21 4.44
CA ILE A 61 -0.85 -1.25 3.75
C ILE A 61 -2.07 -1.58 4.60
N VAL A 62 -3.26 -1.49 3.99
CA VAL A 62 -4.53 -1.86 4.63
C VAL A 62 -5.08 -3.08 3.91
N THR A 63 -5.08 -4.26 4.53
CA THR A 63 -5.49 -5.50 3.85
C THR A 63 -6.28 -6.45 4.76
N ALA A 64 -7.25 -7.14 4.16
CA ALA A 64 -8.01 -8.18 4.85
C ALA A 64 -7.16 -9.41 5.21
N ARG A 65 -6.00 -9.63 4.56
CA ARG A 65 -5.12 -10.77 4.82
C ARG A 65 -4.67 -10.88 6.28
N VAL A 66 -4.55 -9.76 6.99
CA VAL A 66 -4.10 -9.73 8.40
C VAL A 66 -5.25 -9.68 9.40
N SER A 67 -6.51 -9.80 8.95
CA SER A 67 -7.70 -9.77 9.82
C SER A 67 -7.74 -10.86 10.89
N ALA A 68 -7.12 -12.02 10.62
CA ALA A 68 -6.99 -13.13 11.57
C ALA A 68 -5.74 -13.02 12.48
N GLY A 69 -4.93 -11.95 12.34
CA GLY A 69 -3.75 -11.71 13.16
C GLY A 69 -2.61 -12.71 12.96
N THR A 70 -2.56 -13.38 11.82
CA THR A 70 -1.57 -14.43 11.51
C THR A 70 -0.20 -13.83 11.17
N SER A 71 0.83 -14.22 11.94
CA SER A 71 2.22 -13.78 11.71
C SER A 71 2.78 -14.18 10.34
N LYS A 72 2.26 -15.27 9.75
CA LYS A 72 2.62 -15.73 8.39
C LYS A 72 2.27 -14.68 7.33
N ASP A 73 1.07 -14.11 7.39
CA ASP A 73 0.60 -13.14 6.38
C ASP A 73 1.34 -11.82 6.51
N ILE A 74 1.55 -11.33 7.74
CA ILE A 74 2.36 -10.13 8.00
C ILE A 74 3.75 -10.29 7.42
N LYS A 75 4.40 -11.44 7.66
CA LYS A 75 5.73 -11.71 7.11
C LYS A 75 5.73 -11.76 5.58
N ALA A 76 4.78 -12.48 4.97
CA ALA A 76 4.69 -12.59 3.52
C ALA A 76 4.50 -11.22 2.85
N ILE A 77 3.67 -10.36 3.44
CA ILE A 77 3.47 -8.99 2.96
C ILE A 77 4.75 -8.17 3.13
N ALA A 78 5.41 -8.23 4.29
CA ALA A 78 6.65 -7.51 4.52
C ALA A 78 7.76 -7.91 3.53
N ASP A 79 7.95 -9.22 3.30
CA ASP A 79 8.92 -9.73 2.32
C ASP A 79 8.58 -9.21 0.91
N TRP A 80 7.30 -9.24 0.51
CA TRP A 80 6.86 -8.74 -0.80
C TRP A 80 7.08 -7.23 -0.96
N LEU A 81 6.90 -6.45 0.10
CA LEU A 81 7.17 -5.00 0.08
C LEU A 81 8.67 -4.71 -0.13
N GLU A 82 9.55 -5.47 0.53
CA GLU A 82 11.00 -5.38 0.33
C GLU A 82 11.40 -5.72 -1.12
N GLU A 83 10.82 -6.78 -1.68
CA GLU A 83 11.05 -7.18 -3.08
C GLU A 83 10.65 -6.11 -4.10
N ASN A 84 9.74 -5.19 -3.73
CA ASN A 84 9.24 -4.11 -4.59
C ASN A 84 9.86 -2.73 -4.27
N ASP A 85 10.92 -2.67 -3.47
CA ASP A 85 11.60 -1.45 -3.00
C ASP A 85 10.69 -0.48 -2.23
N ILE A 86 9.69 -1.01 -1.52
CA ILE A 86 8.79 -0.23 -0.65
C ILE A 86 8.68 -0.88 0.73
N GLY A 87 9.77 -1.49 1.19
CA GLY A 87 9.88 -2.11 2.52
C GLY A 87 9.67 -1.13 3.67
N GLY A 88 9.34 -1.67 4.85
CA GLY A 88 9.20 -0.91 6.09
C GLY A 88 7.90 -0.11 6.25
N LEU A 89 6.91 -0.28 5.36
CA LEU A 89 5.56 0.28 5.57
C LEU A 89 4.81 -0.50 6.65
N ASP A 90 4.00 0.19 7.44
CA ASP A 90 3.12 -0.46 8.41
C ASP A 90 2.00 -1.23 7.69
N ILE A 91 1.57 -2.35 8.30
CA ILE A 91 0.54 -3.25 7.77
C ILE A 91 -0.58 -3.33 8.80
N THR A 92 -1.82 -3.11 8.36
CA THR A 92 -3.01 -3.13 9.21
C THR A 92 -4.24 -3.66 8.47
N ASN A 93 -5.25 -4.10 9.19
CA ASN A 93 -6.61 -4.34 8.68
C ASN A 93 -7.60 -3.26 9.14
N GLU A 94 -7.13 -2.27 9.89
CA GLU A 94 -7.95 -1.21 10.49
C GLU A 94 -7.71 0.14 9.83
N LYS A 95 -8.72 1.01 9.91
CA LYS A 95 -8.63 2.43 9.53
C LYS A 95 -8.92 3.24 10.78
N ASP A 96 -8.28 4.39 10.89
CA ASP A 96 -8.52 5.36 11.96
C ASP A 96 -8.84 6.75 11.35
N HIS A 97 -9.14 7.72 12.21
CA HIS A 97 -9.45 9.09 11.79
C HIS A 97 -8.25 9.85 11.20
N GLU A 98 -7.04 9.34 11.38
CA GLU A 98 -5.81 9.93 10.82
C GLU A 98 -5.55 9.45 9.38
N MET A 99 -6.32 8.48 8.87
CA MET A 99 -6.26 8.09 7.47
C MET A 99 -6.90 9.17 6.59
N THR A 100 -6.08 9.95 5.90
CA THR A 100 -6.52 11.12 5.12
C THR A 100 -6.83 10.80 3.67
N ASN A 101 -6.28 9.70 3.14
CA ASN A 101 -6.53 9.26 1.77
C ASN A 101 -6.46 7.73 1.65
N PHE A 102 -7.27 7.17 0.75
CA PHE A 102 -7.21 5.75 0.40
C PHE A 102 -6.83 5.60 -1.08
N GLY A 103 -5.63 5.06 -1.30
CA GLY A 103 -5.07 4.81 -2.62
C GLY A 103 -5.76 3.65 -3.31
N MET A 104 -6.53 3.94 -4.36
CA MET A 104 -6.98 2.94 -5.33
C MET A 104 -6.61 3.41 -6.74
N THR A 105 -6.14 2.50 -7.60
CA THR A 105 -6.12 2.71 -9.05
C THR A 105 -7.38 2.14 -9.66
N GLY A 106 -8.52 2.76 -9.37
CA GLY A 106 -9.72 2.53 -10.18
C GLY A 106 -9.57 3.22 -11.52
N VAL A 107 -9.87 2.51 -12.62
CA VAL A 107 -10.47 3.16 -13.78
C VAL A 107 -11.82 3.68 -13.30
N PHE A 108 -11.85 4.86 -12.68
CA PHE A 108 -13.08 5.62 -12.58
C PHE A 108 -13.42 6.03 -14.01
N LYS A 109 -14.16 5.17 -14.71
CA LYS A 109 -15.06 5.69 -15.74
C LYS A 109 -15.97 6.64 -14.96
N SER A 110 -15.79 7.93 -15.18
CA SER A 110 -16.55 9.00 -14.58
C SER A 110 -18.06 8.70 -14.66
N PHE A 111 -18.62 8.10 -13.63
CA PHE A 111 -20.00 8.35 -13.29
C PHE A 111 -19.98 9.65 -12.49
N LEU A 112 -19.93 10.76 -13.23
CA LEU A 112 -20.54 11.99 -12.76
C LEU A 112 -22.00 11.63 -12.48
N ILE A 113 -22.33 11.40 -11.22
CA ILE A 113 -23.70 11.50 -10.76
C ILE A 113 -23.97 13.01 -10.80
N PRO A 114 -24.82 13.53 -11.70
CA PRO A 114 -25.19 14.93 -11.62
C PRO A 114 -25.95 15.10 -10.31
N VAL A 115 -25.41 15.95 -9.42
CA VAL A 115 -26.19 16.50 -8.32
C VAL A 115 -27.28 17.32 -8.99
N LYS A 116 -28.53 16.85 -8.92
CA LYS A 116 -29.67 17.70 -9.21
C LYS A 116 -29.88 18.58 -7.98
N GLU A 117 -29.82 19.89 -8.22
CA GLU A 117 -30.37 20.92 -7.33
C GLU A 117 -31.86 20.68 -7.07
#